data_AF-A0AAE9R3S5-F1
#
_entry.id   AF-A0AAE9R3S5-F1
#
_cell.length_a   1.000
_cell.length_b   1.000
_cell.length_c   1.000
_cell.angle_alpha   90.00
_cell.angle_beta   90.00
_cell.angle_gamma   90.00
#
_symmetry.space_group_name_H-M   'P 1'
#
loop_
_entity.id
_entity.type
_entity.pdbx_description
1 polymer ?
#
loop_
_entity_poly.entity_id
_entity_poly.type
_entity_poly.pdbx_seq_one_letter_code
_entity_poly.pdbx_strand_id
1 'polypeptide(L)'
;MESGQHSKEYILNEQQATLLITFLKNTEQVVNFKENLVKAFFEMRDEVAEFRLQRALEKPRRKTLTEAIKCWENAPKHAYSSMTNLLLKGATGRNKAQLMKERDSQNGIDSLTSAELIAYQRLEEMAIALINLNRSYSDIKELVFKPQVGNQA
;
A
#
# COMPACT_ATOMS: atom_id res chain seq x y z
N MET A 1 -0.43 43.71 20.84
CA MET A 1 1.00 43.34 20.74
C MET A 1 1.04 41.87 20.34
N GLU A 2 1.22 41.58 19.06
CA GLU A 2 1.34 40.20 18.57
C GLU A 2 2.77 39.72 18.85
N SER A 3 2.92 38.83 19.83
CA SER A 3 4.21 38.25 20.20
C SER A 3 4.70 37.35 19.06
N GLY A 4 5.78 37.74 18.38
CA GLY A 4 6.48 36.99 17.34
C GLY A 4 7.24 35.77 17.87
N GLN A 5 6.56 34.90 18.62
CA GLN A 5 7.16 33.69 19.14
C GLN A 5 7.27 32.66 18.01
N HIS A 6 8.43 32.61 17.36
CA HIS A 6 8.76 31.55 16.42
C HIS A 6 8.75 30.21 17.15
N SER A 7 7.72 29.40 16.91
CA SER A 7 7.70 28.01 17.38
C SER A 7 8.78 27.23 16.62
N LYS A 8 9.57 26.44 17.36
CA LYS A 8 10.54 25.51 16.76
C LYS A 8 9.92 24.11 16.78
N GLU A 9 9.60 23.60 15.60
CA GLU A 9 9.16 22.23 15.40
C GLU A 9 10.38 21.32 15.26
N TYR A 10 10.38 20.20 16.00
CA TYR A 10 11.43 19.19 15.93
C TYR A 10 10.83 17.88 15.42
N ILE A 11 11.41 17.34 14.35
CA ILE A 11 11.09 16.00 13.84
C ILE A 11 12.13 15.04 14.40
N LEU A 12 11.72 14.16 15.31
CA LEU A 12 12.58 13.19 15.98
C LEU A 12 12.25 11.78 15.51
N ASN A 13 13.28 10.95 15.31
CA ASN A 13 13.10 9.50 15.15
C ASN A 13 12.95 8.79 16.52
N GLU A 14 12.65 7.49 16.50
CA GLU A 14 12.42 6.68 17.71
C GLU A 14 13.56 6.81 18.74
N GLN A 15 14.82 6.69 18.29
CA GLN A 15 15.99 6.75 19.17
C GLN A 15 16.18 8.15 19.76
N GLN A 16 16.00 9.19 18.95
CA GLN A 16 16.12 10.58 19.38
C GLN A 16 15.04 10.97 20.40
N ALA A 17 13.79 10.59 20.15
CA ALA A 17 12.68 10.84 21.07
C ALA A 17 12.87 10.07 22.39
N THR A 18 13.23 8.79 22.32
CA THR A 18 13.49 7.95 23.50
C THR A 18 14.62 8.52 24.36
N LEU A 19 15.72 8.95 23.74
CA LEU A 19 16.83 9.58 24.44
C LEU A 19 16.41 10.86 25.15
N LEU A 20 15.71 11.76 24.43
CA LEU A 20 15.22 13.03 24.99
C LEU A 20 14.34 12.78 26.22
N ILE A 21 13.44 11.82 26.13
CA ILE A 21 12.44 11.50 27.14
C ILE A 21 13.05 10.83 28.37
N THR A 22 14.15 10.10 28.19
CA THR A 22 14.93 9.50 29.29
C THR A 22 15.42 10.57 30.27
N PHE A 23 15.75 11.76 29.77
CA PHE A 23 16.20 12.88 30.60
C PHE A 23 15.06 13.64 31.31
N LEU A 24 13.80 13.36 30.97
CA LEU A 24 12.65 14.03 31.58
C LEU A 24 12.27 13.39 32.93
N LYS A 25 12.04 14.24 33.94
CA LYS A 25 11.58 13.85 35.28
C LYS A 25 10.22 13.15 35.23
N ASN A 26 10.04 12.08 36.00
CA ASN A 26 8.80 11.28 36.05
C ASN A 26 7.69 11.96 36.87
N THR A 27 7.11 13.02 36.34
CA THR A 27 5.80 13.51 36.82
C THR A 27 4.68 12.64 36.23
N GLU A 28 3.49 12.61 36.84
CA GLU A 28 2.35 11.83 36.32
C GLU A 28 2.06 12.13 34.83
N GLN A 29 2.12 13.41 34.45
CA GLN A 29 1.96 13.83 33.05
C GLN A 29 3.03 13.23 32.13
N VAL A 30 4.29 13.22 32.56
CA VAL A 30 5.40 12.67 31.78
C VAL A 30 5.33 11.15 31.69
N VAL A 31 4.85 10.48 32.74
CA VAL A 31 4.63 9.02 32.74
C VAL A 31 3.55 8.65 31.71
N ASN A 32 2.38 9.31 31.73
CA ASN A 32 1.33 9.07 30.74
C ASN A 32 1.82 9.35 29.30
N PHE A 33 2.61 10.42 29.13
CA PHE A 33 3.22 10.71 27.83
C PHE A 33 4.19 9.60 27.38
N LYS A 34 5.04 9.10 28.28
CA LYS A 34 5.97 7.99 28.01
C LYS A 34 5.22 6.73 27.58
N GLU A 35 4.15 6.36 28.30
CA GLU A 35 3.32 5.20 27.96
C GLU A 35 2.69 5.33 26.57
N ASN A 36 2.06 6.47 26.29
CA ASN A 36 1.44 6.73 24.98
C ASN A 36 2.48 6.71 23.85
N LEU A 37 3.66 7.26 24.07
CA LEU A 37 4.71 7.27 23.07
C LEU A 37 5.26 5.87 22.80
N VAL A 38 5.52 5.08 23.85
CA VAL A 38 5.96 3.68 23.71
C VAL A 38 4.92 2.88 22.95
N LYS A 39 3.63 3.03 23.29
CA LYS A 39 2.52 2.39 22.58
C LYS A 39 2.51 2.77 21.10
N ALA A 40 2.62 4.06 20.79
CA ALA A 40 2.66 4.53 19.40
C ALA A 40 3.85 3.97 18.62
N PHE A 41 5.03 3.84 19.23
CA PHE A 41 6.19 3.21 18.58
C PHE A 41 5.98 1.72 18.34
N PHE A 42 5.37 0.99 19.27
CA PHE A 42 5.05 -0.42 19.06
C PHE A 42 4.04 -0.59 17.92
N GLU A 43 2.96 0.17 17.92
CA GLU A 43 1.96 0.15 16.84
C GLU A 43 2.59 0.46 15.48
N MET A 44 3.44 1.49 15.41
CA MET A 44 4.14 1.86 14.17
C MET A 44 5.13 0.77 13.72
N ARG A 45 5.85 0.13 14.66
CA ARG A 45 6.78 -0.95 14.34
C ARG A 45 6.05 -2.18 13.80
N ASP A 46 4.93 -2.53 14.40
CA ASP A 46 4.09 -3.65 13.97
C ASP A 46 3.53 -3.39 12.57
N GLU A 47 3.02 -2.18 12.31
CA GLU A 47 2.57 -1.76 10.98
C GLU A 47 3.71 -1.84 9.94
N VAL A 48 4.90 -1.35 10.26
CA VAL A 48 6.07 -1.43 9.37
C VAL A 48 6.48 -2.89 9.12
N ALA A 49 6.40 -3.75 10.13
CA ALA A 49 6.71 -5.17 10.00
C ALA A 49 5.70 -5.89 9.11
N GLU A 50 4.40 -5.67 9.32
CA GLU A 50 3.32 -6.18 8.48
C GLU A 50 3.48 -5.72 7.03
N PHE A 51 3.74 -4.44 6.81
CA PHE A 51 4.01 -3.88 5.49
C PHE A 51 5.21 -4.55 4.80
N ARG A 52 6.32 -4.76 5.53
CA ARG A 52 7.51 -5.44 4.99
C ARG A 52 7.20 -6.89 4.60
N LEU A 53 6.44 -7.61 5.44
CA LEU A 53 6.02 -8.97 5.16
C LEU A 53 5.14 -9.04 3.90
N GLN A 54 4.15 -8.16 3.81
CA GLN A 54 3.29 -8.02 2.63
C GLN A 54 4.12 -7.74 1.36
N ARG A 55 5.06 -6.79 1.43
CA ARG A 55 5.94 -6.45 0.30
C ARG A 55 6.85 -7.61 -0.11
N ALA A 56 7.32 -8.41 0.85
CA ALA A 56 8.13 -9.59 0.56
C ALA A 56 7.33 -10.65 -0.21
N LEU A 57 6.04 -10.82 0.11
CA LEU A 57 5.12 -11.73 -0.59
C LEU A 57 4.72 -11.22 -1.98
N GLU A 58 4.60 -9.89 -2.16
CA GLU A 58 4.26 -9.30 -3.46
C GLU A 58 5.41 -9.36 -4.48
N LYS A 59 6.65 -9.13 -4.06
CA LYS A 59 7.81 -9.11 -4.95
C LYS A 59 7.88 -10.33 -5.90
N PRO A 60 7.74 -11.59 -5.43
CA PRO A 60 7.73 -12.74 -6.33
C PRO A 60 6.51 -12.74 -7.25
N ARG A 61 5.34 -12.31 -6.78
CA ARG A 61 4.11 -12.27 -7.61
C ARG A 61 4.19 -11.24 -8.74
N ARG A 62 4.73 -10.05 -8.48
CA ARG A 62 4.99 -9.06 -9.52
C ARG A 62 5.98 -9.56 -10.57
N LYS A 63 6.97 -10.37 -10.16
CA LYS A 63 7.86 -11.03 -11.13
C LYS A 63 7.05 -11.99 -12.00
N THR A 64 6.19 -12.82 -11.42
CA THR A 64 5.32 -13.74 -12.17
C THR A 64 4.42 -12.99 -13.16
N LEU A 65 3.77 -11.90 -12.74
CA LEU A 65 2.95 -11.07 -13.65
C LEU A 65 3.81 -10.47 -14.78
N THR A 66 5.01 -10.00 -14.45
CA THR A 66 5.93 -9.42 -15.46
C THR A 66 6.35 -10.47 -16.48
N GLU A 67 6.69 -11.67 -16.05
CA GLU A 67 7.04 -12.77 -16.95
C GLU A 67 5.84 -13.22 -17.80
N ALA A 68 4.64 -13.34 -17.21
CA ALA A 68 3.43 -13.64 -17.97
C ALA A 68 3.16 -12.59 -19.06
N ILE A 69 3.33 -11.30 -18.74
CA ILE A 69 3.16 -10.21 -19.70
C ILE A 69 4.23 -10.24 -20.81
N LYS A 70 5.47 -10.65 -20.52
CA LYS A 70 6.52 -10.78 -21.54
C LYS A 70 6.20 -11.87 -22.56
N CYS A 71 5.60 -12.97 -22.11
CA CYS A 71 5.21 -14.09 -22.97
C CYS A 71 3.83 -13.91 -23.63
N TRP A 72 3.19 -12.76 -23.44
CA TRP A 72 1.82 -12.53 -23.92
C TRP A 72 1.81 -12.02 -25.36
N GLU A 73 1.34 -12.86 -26.28
CA GLU A 73 1.29 -12.55 -27.72
C GLU A 73 0.29 -11.41 -28.04
N ASN A 74 -0.85 -11.37 -27.34
CA ASN A 74 -1.91 -10.38 -27.53
C ASN A 74 -1.76 -9.13 -26.63
N ALA A 75 -0.53 -8.83 -26.20
CA ALA A 75 -0.27 -7.76 -25.25
C ALA A 75 -0.58 -6.36 -25.83
N PRO A 76 -1.29 -5.49 -25.08
CA PRO A 76 -1.54 -4.12 -25.51
C PRO A 76 -0.27 -3.27 -25.39
N LYS A 77 -0.25 -2.12 -26.10
CA LYS A 77 0.84 -1.14 -25.97
C LYS A 77 0.96 -0.69 -24.50
N HIS A 78 2.16 -0.82 -23.93
CA HIS A 78 2.42 -0.62 -22.49
C HIS A 78 1.68 -1.60 -21.55
N ALA A 79 1.60 -2.88 -21.90
CA ALA A 79 0.89 -3.93 -21.17
C ALA A 79 1.09 -3.92 -19.64
N TYR A 80 2.32 -3.72 -19.17
CA TYR A 80 2.60 -3.66 -17.73
C TYR A 80 1.87 -2.51 -17.03
N SER A 81 1.95 -1.29 -17.58
CA SER A 81 1.30 -0.10 -17.01
C SER A 81 -0.22 -0.19 -17.11
N SER A 82 -0.72 -0.67 -18.26
CA SER A 82 -2.16 -0.85 -18.50
C SER A 82 -2.76 -1.87 -17.54
N MET A 83 -2.10 -3.01 -17.35
CA MET A 83 -2.54 -4.05 -16.41
C MET A 83 -2.48 -3.57 -14.96
N THR A 84 -1.37 -2.93 -14.56
CA THR A 84 -1.24 -2.39 -13.20
C THR A 84 -2.34 -1.38 -12.88
N ASN A 85 -2.66 -0.47 -13.79
CA ASN A 85 -3.75 0.50 -13.59
C ASN A 85 -5.14 -0.16 -13.60
N LEU A 86 -5.35 -1.19 -14.43
CA LEU A 86 -6.59 -1.96 -14.45
C LEU A 86 -6.83 -2.65 -13.11
N LEU A 87 -5.83 -3.36 -12.60
CA LEU A 87 -5.89 -4.08 -11.32
C LEU A 87 -6.08 -3.12 -10.14
N LEU A 88 -5.35 -2.00 -10.11
CA LEU A 88 -5.54 -0.95 -9.09
C LEU A 88 -6.95 -0.38 -9.13
N LYS A 89 -7.50 -0.13 -10.32
CA LYS A 89 -8.87 0.39 -10.47
C LYS A 89 -9.92 -0.64 -10.06
N GLY A 90 -9.69 -1.93 -10.34
CA GLY A 90 -10.56 -3.01 -9.87
C GLY A 90 -10.56 -3.16 -8.34
N ALA A 91 -9.39 -3.01 -7.69
CA ALA A 91 -9.26 -3.18 -6.25
C ALA A 91 -9.69 -1.94 -5.44
N THR A 92 -9.47 -0.72 -5.95
CA THR A 92 -9.64 0.53 -5.20
C THR A 92 -10.62 1.53 -5.81
N GLY A 93 -11.11 1.26 -7.03
CA GLY A 93 -11.87 2.21 -7.84
C GLY A 93 -11.04 3.34 -8.48
N ARG A 94 -9.74 3.43 -8.15
CA ARG A 94 -8.86 4.55 -8.56
C ARG A 94 -7.64 4.08 -9.34
N ASN A 95 -7.08 4.96 -10.16
CA ASN A 95 -5.81 4.70 -10.85
C ASN A 95 -4.60 5.04 -9.96
N LYS A 96 -3.40 4.64 -10.38
CA LYS A 96 -2.15 4.91 -9.64
C LYS A 96 -1.96 6.39 -9.31
N ALA A 97 -2.20 7.29 -10.27
CA ALA A 97 -1.97 8.73 -10.09
C ALA A 97 -2.97 9.36 -9.09
N GLN A 98 -4.21 8.90 -9.10
CA GLN A 98 -5.26 9.31 -8.16
C GLN A 98 -4.94 8.83 -6.74
N LEU A 99 -4.51 7.57 -6.59
CA LEU A 99 -4.10 7.03 -5.28
C LEU A 99 -2.91 7.77 -4.69
N MET A 100 -1.90 8.08 -5.50
CA MET A 100 -0.73 8.83 -5.04
C MET A 100 -1.09 10.24 -4.59
N LYS A 101 -2.03 10.91 -5.27
CA LYS A 101 -2.48 12.26 -4.91
C LYS A 101 -3.33 12.28 -3.63
N GLU A 102 -4.13 11.24 -3.39
CA GLU A 102 -5.00 11.17 -2.21
C GLU A 102 -4.26 10.72 -0.94
N ARG A 103 -3.21 9.89 -1.06
CA ARG A 103 -2.57 9.23 0.08
C ARG A 103 -1.09 9.62 0.29
N ASP A 104 -0.62 10.70 -0.35
CA ASP A 104 0.75 11.23 -0.27
C ASP A 104 1.84 10.15 -0.25
N SER A 105 1.78 9.22 -1.19
CA SER A 105 2.68 8.06 -1.26
C SER A 105 3.51 8.08 -2.53
N GLN A 106 4.79 7.72 -2.42
CA GLN A 106 5.70 7.58 -3.56
C GLN A 106 5.31 6.43 -4.51
N ASN A 107 4.56 5.42 -4.06
CA ASN A 107 4.27 4.20 -4.82
C ASN A 107 2.80 3.78 -4.68
N GLY A 108 2.09 3.59 -5.80
CA GLY A 108 0.67 3.26 -5.78
C GLY A 108 0.27 1.91 -5.17
N ILE A 109 1.22 0.99 -4.92
CA ILE A 109 0.98 -0.25 -4.16
C ILE A 109 1.22 -0.02 -2.67
N ASP A 110 2.22 0.80 -2.31
CA ASP A 110 2.50 1.19 -0.93
C ASP A 110 1.37 2.08 -0.36
N SER A 111 0.51 2.60 -1.24
CA SER A 111 -0.73 3.32 -0.88
C SER A 111 -1.90 2.41 -0.50
N LEU A 112 -1.84 1.09 -0.73
CA LEU A 112 -2.99 0.20 -0.55
C LEU A 112 -3.17 -0.19 0.92
N THR A 113 -4.41 -0.22 1.39
CA THR A 113 -4.76 -0.86 2.68
C THR A 113 -4.68 -2.38 2.58
N SER A 114 -4.58 -3.08 3.71
CA SER A 114 -4.55 -4.55 3.74
C SER A 114 -5.73 -5.22 3.00
N ALA A 115 -6.93 -4.64 3.09
CA ALA A 115 -8.12 -5.17 2.39
C ALA A 115 -8.05 -4.95 0.87
N GLU A 116 -7.66 -3.75 0.43
CA GLU A 116 -7.47 -3.44 -0.98
C GLU A 116 -6.33 -4.26 -1.59
N LEU A 117 -5.29 -4.54 -0.80
CA LEU A 117 -4.18 -5.38 -1.22
C LEU A 117 -4.63 -6.82 -1.47
N ILE A 118 -5.45 -7.41 -0.60
CA ILE A 118 -6.01 -8.75 -0.80
C ILE A 118 -6.85 -8.79 -2.08
N ALA A 119 -7.69 -7.77 -2.31
CA ALA A 119 -8.48 -7.67 -3.54
C ALA A 119 -7.58 -7.55 -4.78
N TYR A 120 -6.54 -6.71 -4.72
CA TYR A 120 -5.55 -6.56 -5.78
C TYR A 120 -4.85 -7.88 -6.10
N GLN A 121 -4.44 -8.65 -5.08
CA GLN A 121 -3.77 -9.94 -5.24
C GLN A 121 -4.68 -10.97 -5.95
N ARG A 122 -5.95 -11.04 -5.58
CA ARG A 122 -6.92 -11.93 -6.25
C ARG A 122 -7.08 -11.59 -7.73
N LEU A 123 -7.13 -10.30 -8.06
CA LEU A 123 -7.21 -9.84 -9.44
C LEU A 123 -5.90 -10.11 -10.21
N GLU A 124 -4.75 -9.99 -9.55
CA GLU A 124 -3.44 -10.29 -10.13
C GLU A 124 -3.30 -11.78 -10.49
N GLU A 125 -3.70 -12.69 -9.59
CA GLU A 125 -3.72 -14.13 -9.85
C GLU A 125 -4.65 -14.49 -11.01
N MET A 126 -5.85 -13.90 -11.05
CA MET A 126 -6.79 -14.06 -12.16
C MET A 126 -6.20 -13.55 -13.48
N ALA A 127 -5.58 -12.36 -13.48
CA ALA A 127 -4.99 -11.78 -14.67
C ALA A 127 -3.84 -12.64 -15.22
N ILE A 128 -2.98 -13.18 -14.34
CA ILE A 128 -1.91 -14.12 -14.74
C ILE A 128 -2.50 -15.36 -15.42
N ALA A 129 -3.53 -15.96 -14.83
CA ALA A 129 -4.19 -17.13 -15.41
C ALA A 129 -4.78 -16.83 -16.80
N LEU A 130 -5.44 -15.68 -16.96
CA LEU A 130 -6.03 -15.27 -18.24
C LEU A 130 -4.98 -14.95 -19.30
N ILE A 131 -3.87 -14.31 -18.93
CA ILE A 131 -2.73 -14.06 -19.82
C ILE A 131 -2.12 -15.38 -20.30
N ASN A 132 -1.94 -16.35 -19.40
CA ASN A 132 -1.43 -17.68 -19.76
C ASN A 132 -2.37 -18.45 -20.71
N LEU A 133 -3.68 -18.15 -20.68
CA LEU A 133 -4.67 -18.66 -21.63
C LEU A 133 -4.77 -17.83 -22.93
N ASN A 134 -3.80 -16.94 -23.16
CA ASN A 134 -3.68 -16.01 -24.28
C ASN A 134 -4.95 -15.17 -24.53
N ARG A 135 -5.70 -14.85 -23.47
CA ARG A 135 -6.90 -14.01 -23.56
C ARG A 135 -6.52 -12.57 -23.91
N SER A 136 -7.47 -11.84 -24.50
CA SER A 136 -7.24 -10.45 -24.88
C SER A 136 -7.35 -9.52 -23.67
N TYR A 137 -6.74 -8.32 -23.78
CA TYR A 137 -6.86 -7.30 -22.74
C TYR A 137 -8.32 -6.88 -22.49
N SER A 138 -9.17 -6.87 -23.53
CA SER A 138 -10.60 -6.58 -23.40
C SER A 138 -11.33 -7.59 -22.51
N ASP A 139 -11.03 -8.88 -22.65
CA ASP A 139 -11.65 -9.94 -21.85
C ASP A 139 -11.26 -9.81 -20.38
N ILE A 140 -9.98 -9.56 -20.12
CA ILE A 140 -9.46 -9.35 -18.75
C ILE A 140 -10.12 -8.10 -18.15
N LYS A 141 -10.22 -7.01 -18.91
CA LYS A 141 -10.86 -5.77 -18.46
C LYS A 141 -12.33 -5.98 -18.11
N GLU A 142 -13.07 -6.74 -18.91
CA GLU A 142 -14.47 -7.02 -18.65
C GLU A 142 -14.63 -7.82 -17.35
N LEU A 143 -13.79 -8.84 -17.13
CA LEU A 143 -13.84 -9.67 -15.92
C LEU A 143 -13.41 -8.93 -14.65
N VAL A 144 -12.49 -7.97 -14.75
CA VAL A 144 -12.07 -7.13 -13.60
C VAL A 144 -13.20 -6.19 -13.15
N PHE A 145 -14.06 -5.73 -14.06
CA PHE A 145 -15.16 -4.80 -13.75
C PHE A 145 -16.55 -5.44 -13.65
N LYS A 146 -16.72 -6.67 -14.12
CA LYS A 146 -17.95 -7.43 -13.84
C LYS A 146 -17.94 -7.80 -12.36
N PRO A 147 -18.98 -7.42 -11.58
CA PRO A 147 -19.13 -7.98 -10.25
C PRO A 147 -19.26 -9.49 -10.40
N GLN A 148 -18.43 -10.24 -9.65
CA GLN A 148 -18.62 -11.67 -9.48
C GLN A 148 -20.02 -11.87 -8.87
N VAL A 149 -21.00 -12.23 -9.70
CA VAL A 149 -22.31 -12.67 -9.24
C VAL A 149 -22.07 -14.03 -8.58
N GLY A 150 -21.95 -14.06 -7.24
CA GLY A 150 -21.83 -15.33 -6.51
C GLY A 150 -21.12 -15.26 -5.17
N ASN A 151 -21.60 -14.44 -4.25
CA ASN A 151 -21.67 -14.85 -2.84
C ASN A 151 -23.01 -14.36 -2.27
N GLN A 152 -24.07 -15.02 -2.73
CA GLN A 152 -25.37 -15.09 -2.08
C GLN A 152 -25.84 -16.55 -2.19
N ALA A 153 -25.50 -17.34 -1.18
CA ALA A 153 -26.24 -18.48 -0.67
C ALA A 153 -25.64 -18.87 0.69
#